data_AF-A0A2E2DD08-F1
#
_entry.id   AF-A0A2E2DD08-F1
#
_cell.length_a   1.000
_cell.length_b   1.000
_cell.length_c   1.000
_cell.angle_alpha   90.00
_cell.angle_beta   90.00
_cell.angle_gamma   90.00
#
_symmetry.space_group_name_H-M   'P 1'
#
loop_
_entity.id
_entity.type
_entity.pdbx_description
1 polymer ?
#
loop_
_entity_poly.entity_id
_entity_poly.type
_entity_poly.pdbx_seq_one_letter_code
_entity_poly.pdbx_strand_id
1 'polypeptide(L)'
;MIERDEDTFSALKEMAEDAQLVSRNHNDELIGLEYYSNLAVLSDDELGLLVRLWHEKYVTCQKEKLASQWMVIQIFILILLAIYVAWVSGGIAGTLISIVGVIAMIAMIEDKRVSVAKRNLADAREVYRTLQTLKQDRQR
;
A
#
# COMPACT_ATOMS: atom_id res chain seq x y z
N MET A 1 -9.25 -23.56 -28.05
CA MET A 1 -8.05 -22.73 -28.30
C MET A 1 -8.09 -21.71 -27.18
N ILE A 2 -7.33 -21.95 -26.10
CA ILE A 2 -7.28 -21.02 -24.96
C ILE A 2 -6.48 -19.83 -25.48
N GLU A 3 -7.15 -18.70 -25.68
CA GLU A 3 -6.51 -17.45 -26.04
C GLU A 3 -5.46 -17.18 -24.97
N ARG A 4 -4.21 -17.05 -25.42
CA ARG A 4 -3.09 -16.74 -24.55
C ARG A 4 -3.32 -15.29 -24.13
N ASP A 5 -3.88 -15.07 -22.95
CA ASP A 5 -4.09 -13.73 -22.40
C ASP A 5 -2.74 -13.09 -22.07
N GLU A 6 -2.07 -12.62 -23.13
CA GLU A 6 -0.96 -11.69 -23.12
C GLU A 6 -1.32 -10.43 -22.29
N ASP A 7 -2.62 -10.17 -22.16
CA ASP A 7 -3.24 -9.18 -21.28
C ASP A 7 -3.02 -9.47 -19.78
N THR A 8 -3.07 -10.73 -19.33
CA THR A 8 -2.93 -11.06 -17.89
C THR A 8 -1.51 -10.76 -17.39
N PHE A 9 -0.49 -11.17 -18.16
CA PHE A 9 0.90 -10.88 -17.83
C PHE A 9 1.20 -9.38 -17.94
N SER A 10 0.75 -8.74 -19.03
CA SER A 10 1.00 -7.32 -19.27
C SER A 10 0.37 -6.45 -18.19
N ALA A 11 -0.87 -6.74 -17.78
CA ALA A 11 -1.56 -5.97 -16.75
C ALA A 11 -0.96 -6.18 -15.35
N LEU A 12 -0.61 -7.41 -14.97
CA LEU A 12 0.08 -7.67 -13.69
C LEU A 12 1.48 -7.04 -13.64
N LYS A 13 2.18 -7.00 -14.78
CA LYS A 13 3.48 -6.35 -14.91
C LYS A 13 3.34 -4.83 -14.82
N GLU A 14 2.47 -4.23 -15.61
CA GLU A 14 2.21 -2.79 -15.61
C GLU A 14 1.79 -2.32 -14.22
N MET A 15 0.92 -3.08 -13.55
CA MET A 15 0.52 -2.79 -12.18
C MET A 15 1.70 -2.92 -11.21
N ALA A 16 2.58 -3.93 -11.35
CA ALA A 16 3.74 -4.07 -10.48
C ALA A 16 4.77 -2.93 -10.68
N GLU A 17 4.87 -2.41 -11.90
CA GLU A 17 5.74 -1.29 -12.28
C GLU A 17 5.14 0.07 -11.91
N ASP A 18 3.80 0.19 -11.85
CA ASP A 18 3.14 1.40 -11.38
C ASP A 18 3.28 1.54 -9.85
N ALA A 19 4.09 2.52 -9.47
CA ALA A 19 4.29 2.94 -8.09
C ALA A 19 3.09 3.73 -7.56
N GLN A 20 2.23 4.27 -8.43
CA GLN A 20 0.97 4.87 -8.02
C GLN A 20 -0.03 3.76 -7.74
N LEU A 21 -0.39 3.65 -6.47
CA LEU A 21 -1.35 2.66 -6.02
C LEU A 21 -2.75 3.19 -6.37
N VAL A 22 -3.16 2.93 -7.60
CA VAL A 22 -4.42 3.39 -8.22
C VAL A 22 -5.65 2.88 -7.44
N SER A 23 -6.77 3.57 -7.66
CA SER A 23 -8.13 3.28 -7.21
C SER A 23 -8.43 1.79 -6.97
N ARG A 24 -9.07 1.52 -5.81
CA ARG A 24 -9.53 0.20 -5.35
C ARG A 24 -10.27 -0.61 -6.42
N ASN A 25 -11.04 0.04 -7.29
CA ASN A 25 -11.79 -0.68 -8.34
C ASN A 25 -10.87 -1.36 -9.36
N HIS A 26 -9.74 -0.72 -9.69
CA HIS A 26 -8.77 -1.26 -10.64
C HIS A 26 -8.00 -2.45 -10.03
N ASN A 27 -7.63 -2.36 -8.75
CA ASN A 27 -6.98 -3.47 -8.04
C ASN A 27 -7.93 -4.66 -7.84
N ASP A 28 -9.18 -4.42 -7.43
CA ASP A 28 -10.16 -5.48 -7.18
C ASP A 28 -10.50 -6.25 -8.48
N GLU A 29 -10.53 -5.55 -9.63
CA GLU A 29 -10.72 -6.16 -10.96
C GLU A 29 -9.52 -7.04 -11.39
N LEU A 30 -8.28 -6.58 -11.12
CA LEU A 30 -7.04 -7.32 -11.42
C LEU A 30 -6.76 -8.49 -10.46
N ILE A 31 -7.26 -8.43 -9.23
CA ILE A 31 -7.13 -9.46 -8.18
C ILE A 31 -8.32 -10.44 -8.23
N GLY A 32 -9.24 -10.28 -9.17
CA GLY A 32 -10.38 -11.16 -9.37
C GLY A 32 -9.99 -12.61 -9.71
N LEU A 33 -10.93 -13.53 -9.46
CA LEU A 33 -10.77 -14.97 -9.73
C LEU A 33 -10.37 -15.29 -11.19
N GLU A 34 -10.79 -14.47 -12.16
CA GLU A 34 -10.46 -14.63 -13.59
C GLU A 34 -8.97 -14.45 -13.89
N TYR A 35 -8.30 -13.52 -13.21
CA TYR A 35 -6.85 -13.31 -13.37
C TYR A 35 -6.04 -14.48 -12.79
N TYR A 36 -6.45 -15.00 -11.62
CA TYR A 36 -5.77 -16.13 -10.99
C TYR A 36 -5.93 -17.44 -11.77
N SER A 37 -7.06 -17.64 -12.47
CA SER A 37 -7.22 -18.79 -13.36
C SER A 37 -6.29 -18.75 -14.57
N ASN A 38 -5.97 -17.56 -15.07
CA ASN A 38 -5.09 -17.39 -16.23
C ASN A 38 -3.60 -17.50 -15.88
N LEU A 39 -3.23 -17.46 -14.59
CA LEU A 39 -1.85 -17.63 -14.15
C LEU A 39 -1.24 -19.00 -14.52
N ALA A 40 -2.08 -20.02 -14.69
CA ALA A 40 -1.65 -21.35 -15.08
C ALA A 40 -1.01 -21.40 -16.48
N VAL A 41 -1.30 -20.41 -17.35
CA VAL A 41 -0.88 -20.37 -18.75
C VAL A 41 0.48 -19.67 -18.94
N LEU A 42 0.98 -18.92 -17.95
CA LEU A 42 2.26 -18.20 -18.08
C LEU A 42 3.46 -19.15 -18.21
N SER A 43 4.50 -18.72 -18.93
CA SER A 43 5.80 -19.41 -18.92
C SER A 43 6.53 -19.25 -17.58
N ASP A 44 7.52 -20.11 -17.33
CA ASP A 44 8.30 -20.05 -16.08
C ASP A 44 9.16 -18.79 -15.97
N ASP A 45 9.62 -18.25 -17.11
CA ASP A 45 10.37 -17.00 -17.17
C ASP A 45 9.49 -15.79 -16.81
N GLU A 46 8.27 -15.73 -17.37
CA GLU A 46 7.29 -14.68 -17.08
C GLU A 46 6.82 -14.73 -15.62
N LEU A 47 6.55 -15.94 -15.12
CA LEU A 47 6.21 -16.15 -13.70
C LEU A 47 7.36 -15.72 -12.79
N GLY A 48 8.61 -16.03 -13.17
CA GLY A 48 9.80 -15.58 -12.44
C GLY A 48 9.94 -14.06 -12.39
N LEU A 49 9.68 -13.39 -13.50
CA LEU A 49 9.70 -11.92 -13.60
C LEU A 49 8.60 -11.29 -12.75
N LEU A 50 7.37 -11.79 -12.83
CA LEU A 50 6.25 -11.29 -12.02
C LEU A 50 6.54 -11.46 -10.52
N VAL A 51 7.03 -12.62 -10.08
CA VAL A 51 7.40 -12.83 -8.67
C VAL A 51 8.40 -11.78 -8.19
N ARG A 52 9.40 -11.44 -9.02
CA ARG A 52 10.39 -10.42 -8.68
C ARG A 52 9.77 -9.02 -8.59
N LEU A 53 9.00 -8.61 -9.60
CA LEU A 53 8.38 -7.28 -9.65
C LEU A 53 7.40 -7.08 -8.48
N TRP A 54 6.56 -8.08 -8.19
CA TRP A 54 5.63 -8.03 -7.07
C TRP A 54 6.33 -8.09 -5.71
N HIS A 55 7.49 -8.74 -5.61
CA HIS A 55 8.34 -8.65 -4.42
C HIS A 55 8.88 -7.23 -4.20
N GLU A 56 9.40 -6.59 -5.25
CA GLU A 56 9.89 -5.21 -5.20
C GLU A 56 8.75 -4.25 -4.80
N LYS A 57 7.56 -4.39 -5.41
CA LYS A 57 6.36 -3.61 -5.05
C LYS A 57 5.92 -3.85 -3.60
N TYR A 58 5.94 -5.09 -3.12
CA TYR A 58 5.63 -5.43 -1.74
C TYR A 58 6.57 -4.73 -0.74
N VAL A 59 7.88 -4.74 -1.01
CA VAL A 59 8.88 -4.06 -0.18
C VAL A 59 8.66 -2.55 -0.17
N THR A 60 8.34 -1.96 -1.32
CA THR A 60 8.00 -0.53 -1.42
C THR A 60 6.76 -0.19 -0.60
N CYS A 61 5.68 -0.97 -0.73
CA CYS A 61 4.46 -0.78 0.07
C CYS A 61 4.72 -0.92 1.58
N GLN A 62 5.65 -1.80 2.00
CA GLN A 62 6.05 -1.88 3.40
C GLN A 62 6.72 -0.60 3.88
N LYS A 63 7.66 -0.06 3.10
CA LYS A 63 8.35 1.19 3.43
C LYS A 63 7.37 2.35 3.52
N GLU A 64 6.41 2.44 2.60
CA GLU A 64 5.38 3.48 2.62
C GLU A 64 4.46 3.37 3.84
N LYS A 65 4.02 2.16 4.19
CA LYS A 65 3.26 1.96 5.43
C LYS A 65 4.05 2.43 6.64
N LEU A 66 5.34 2.08 6.72
CA LEU A 66 6.20 2.48 7.83
C LEU A 66 6.40 4.00 7.86
N ALA A 67 6.65 4.63 6.71
CA ALA A 67 6.79 6.08 6.58
C ALA A 67 5.50 6.80 7.00
N SER A 68 4.34 6.28 6.58
CA SER A 68 3.04 6.83 6.97
C SER A 68 2.77 6.67 8.47
N GLN A 69 3.25 5.60 9.12
CA GLN A 69 3.15 5.44 10.57
C GLN A 69 4.12 6.35 11.33
N TRP A 70 5.32 6.57 10.79
CA TRP A 70 6.31 7.47 11.38
C TRP A 70 5.88 8.93 11.34
N MET A 71 5.20 9.34 10.27
CA MET A 71 4.62 10.67 10.14
C MET A 71 3.64 10.97 11.29
N VAL A 72 2.83 9.98 11.72
CA VAL A 72 1.87 10.12 12.82
C VAL A 72 2.59 10.47 14.11
N ILE A 73 3.68 9.73 14.37
CA ILE A 73 4.51 9.93 15.57
C ILE A 73 5.11 11.33 15.55
N GLN A 74 5.63 11.79 14.40
CA GLN A 74 6.19 13.13 14.26
C GLN A 74 5.16 14.22 14.55
N ILE A 75 3.94 14.10 14.00
CA ILE A 75 2.84 15.03 14.26
C ILE A 75 2.49 15.04 15.75
N PHE A 76 2.40 13.86 16.37
CA PHE A 76 2.12 13.74 17.80
C PHE A 76 3.19 14.44 18.67
N ILE A 77 4.47 14.31 18.33
CA ILE A 77 5.57 15.00 19.01
C ILE A 77 5.46 16.51 18.85
N LEU A 78 5.19 17.00 17.63
CA LEU A 78 5.02 18.44 17.36
C LEU A 78 3.87 19.05 18.18
N ILE A 79 2.78 18.28 18.35
CA ILE A 79 1.64 18.67 19.17
C ILE A 79 2.04 18.82 20.64
N LEU A 80 2.69 17.81 21.20
CA LEU A 80 3.15 17.84 22.59
C LEU A 80 4.09 19.02 22.84
N LEU A 81 4.97 19.29 21.87
CA LEU A 81 5.87 20.45 21.92
C LEU A 81 5.11 21.77 21.87
N ALA A 82 4.12 21.91 20.98
CA ALA A 82 3.30 23.12 20.88
C ALA A 82 2.50 23.38 22.16
N ILE A 83 1.94 22.33 22.77
CA ILE A 83 1.24 22.41 24.06
C ILE A 83 2.22 22.87 25.16
N TYR A 84 3.42 22.30 25.21
CA TYR A 84 4.44 22.69 26.17
C TYR A 84 4.85 24.16 26.03
N VAL A 85 5.11 24.63 24.80
CA VAL A 85 5.46 26.04 24.53
C VAL A 85 4.32 26.97 24.91
N ALA A 86 3.07 26.60 24.60
CA ALA A 86 1.89 27.39 24.95
C ALA A 86 1.68 27.49 26.47
N TRP A 87 1.92 26.39 27.20
CA TRP A 87 1.87 26.35 28.66
C TRP A 87 2.88 27.30 29.29
N VAL A 88 4.12 27.31 28.78
CA VAL A 88 5.20 28.17 29.31
C VAL A 88 4.98 29.65 28.98
N SER A 89 4.27 29.99 27.89
CA SER A 89 4.27 31.35 27.33
C SER A 89 3.00 32.20 27.50
N GLY A 90 1.79 31.65 27.69
CA GLY A 90 0.59 32.51 27.55
C GLY A 90 -0.74 32.11 28.22
N GLY A 91 -0.79 31.03 28.99
CA GLY A 91 -2.02 30.62 29.68
C GLY A 91 -3.02 29.81 28.83
N ILE A 92 -3.98 29.18 29.52
CA ILE A 92 -4.58 27.88 29.15
C ILE A 92 -5.75 27.96 28.15
N ALA A 93 -6.51 29.06 28.11
CA ALA A 93 -7.89 29.02 27.58
C ALA A 93 -8.05 29.21 26.06
N GLY A 94 -7.16 29.94 25.37
CA GLY A 94 -7.30 30.25 23.94
C GLY A 94 -6.59 29.26 23.00
N THR A 95 -5.51 28.64 23.48
CA THR A 95 -4.57 27.86 22.65
C THR A 95 -5.03 26.42 22.42
N LEU A 96 -5.85 25.88 23.33
CA LEU A 96 -6.29 24.48 23.29
C LEU A 96 -7.28 24.19 22.15
N ILE A 97 -8.15 25.13 21.79
CA ILE A 97 -9.23 24.86 20.80
C ILE A 97 -8.71 24.94 19.35
N SER A 98 -7.82 25.88 19.02
CA SER A 98 -7.28 25.99 17.65
C SER A 98 -6.29 24.87 17.31
N ILE A 99 -5.51 24.43 18.30
CA ILE A 99 -4.57 23.31 18.16
C ILE A 99 -5.35 22.01 17.91
N VAL A 100 -6.40 21.73 18.70
CA VAL A 100 -7.21 20.51 18.53
C VAL A 100 -7.85 20.41 17.14
N GLY A 101 -8.32 21.53 16.56
CA GLY A 101 -8.90 21.54 15.22
C GLY A 101 -7.90 21.19 14.11
N VAL A 102 -6.69 21.74 14.18
CA VAL A 102 -5.60 21.42 13.23
C VAL A 102 -5.14 19.96 13.39
N ILE A 103 -5.08 19.47 14.64
CA ILE A 103 -4.72 18.08 14.95
C ILE A 103 -5.74 17.11 14.36
N ALA A 104 -7.03 17.37 14.56
CA ALA A 104 -8.09 16.51 14.05
C ALA A 104 -8.04 16.43 12.51
N MET A 105 -7.77 17.55 11.84
CA MET A 105 -7.64 17.59 10.38
C MET A 105 -6.42 16.82 9.87
N ILE A 106 -5.27 16.99 10.52
CA ILE A 106 -4.03 16.27 10.17
C ILE A 106 -4.21 14.76 10.43
N ALA A 107 -4.74 14.38 11.59
CA ALA A 107 -5.01 12.98 11.94
C ALA A 107 -6.00 12.33 10.96
N MET A 108 -7.00 13.06 10.47
CA MET A 108 -7.96 12.54 9.49
C MET A 108 -7.33 12.32 8.10
N ILE A 109 -6.46 13.24 7.65
CA ILE A 109 -5.72 13.08 6.39
C ILE A 109 -4.76 11.89 6.50
N GLU A 110 -4.13 11.76 7.66
CA GLU A 110 -3.17 10.70 7.93
C GLU A 110 -3.82 9.33 8.09
N ASP A 111 -4.98 9.23 8.74
CA ASP A 111 -5.75 7.98 8.82
C ASP A 111 -6.12 7.46 7.42
N LYS A 112 -6.51 8.37 6.51
CA LYS A 112 -6.75 8.01 5.10
C LYS A 112 -5.47 7.49 4.43
N ARG A 113 -4.33 8.16 4.60
CA ARG A 113 -3.03 7.73 4.03
C ARG A 113 -2.57 6.39 4.58
N VAL A 114 -2.65 6.19 5.90
CA VAL A 114 -2.29 4.94 6.57
C VAL A 114 -3.22 3.80 6.13
N SER A 115 -4.52 4.06 6.01
CA SER A 115 -5.52 3.09 5.56
C SER A 115 -5.25 2.65 4.12
N VAL A 116 -4.95 3.59 3.21
CA VAL A 116 -4.56 3.29 1.83
C VAL A 116 -3.27 2.47 1.78
N ALA A 117 -2.21 2.90 2.49
CA ALA A 117 -0.94 2.16 2.51
C ALA A 117 -1.08 0.73 3.08
N LYS A 118 -1.92 0.54 4.11
CA LYS A 118 -2.22 -0.79 4.66
C LYS A 118 -2.93 -1.69 3.66
N ARG A 119 -3.88 -1.15 2.88
CA ARG A 119 -4.64 -1.89 1.86
C ARG A 119 -3.73 -2.31 0.72
N ASN A 120 -2.98 -1.37 0.16
CA ASN A 120 -2.03 -1.63 -0.92
C ASN A 120 -0.99 -2.69 -0.54
N LEU A 121 -0.52 -2.68 0.71
CA LEU A 121 0.35 -3.72 1.24
C LEU A 121 -0.34 -5.09 1.32
N ALA A 122 -1.63 -5.14 1.66
CA ALA A 122 -2.39 -6.39 1.71
C ALA A 122 -2.55 -6.98 0.31
N ASP A 123 -2.95 -6.15 -0.66
CA ASP A 123 -3.11 -6.53 -2.07
C ASP A 123 -1.79 -7.06 -2.65
N ALA A 124 -0.70 -6.30 -2.51
CA ALA A 124 0.62 -6.71 -2.99
C ALA A 124 1.12 -7.99 -2.32
N ARG A 125 0.77 -8.22 -1.05
CA ARG A 125 1.11 -9.44 -0.32
C ARG A 125 0.34 -10.64 -0.86
N GLU A 126 -0.94 -10.47 -1.14
CA GLU A 126 -1.80 -11.53 -1.65
C GLU A 126 -1.33 -12.00 -3.02
N VAL A 127 -1.13 -11.07 -3.96
CA VAL A 127 -0.61 -11.40 -5.30
C VAL A 127 0.77 -12.05 -5.21
N TYR A 128 1.69 -11.51 -4.41
CA TYR A 128 3.02 -12.10 -4.24
C TYR A 128 2.96 -13.53 -3.69
N ARG A 129 2.10 -13.79 -2.70
CA ARG A 129 1.91 -15.14 -2.14
C ARG A 129 1.35 -16.09 -3.18
N THR A 130 0.33 -15.69 -3.93
CA THR A 130 -0.28 -16.54 -4.95
C THR A 130 0.74 -16.91 -6.04
N LEU A 131 1.49 -15.94 -6.55
CA LEU A 131 2.56 -16.19 -7.54
C LEU A 131 3.67 -17.10 -6.97
N GLN A 132 4.02 -16.93 -5.70
CA GLN A 132 5.03 -17.76 -5.03
C GLN A 132 4.56 -19.22 -4.87
N THR A 133 3.31 -19.44 -4.46
CA THR A 133 2.71 -20.78 -4.37
C THR A 133 2.67 -21.44 -5.75
N LEU A 134 2.23 -20.71 -6.79
CA LEU A 134 2.13 -21.23 -8.15
C LEU A 134 3.50 -21.63 -8.71
N LYS A 135 4.55 -20.87 -8.40
CA LYS A 135 5.93 -21.21 -8.73
C LYS A 135 6.42 -22.46 -7.99
N GLN A 136 6.06 -22.61 -6.71
CA GLN A 136 6.43 -23.80 -5.92
C GLN A 136 5.73 -25.06 -6.41
N ASP A 137 4.46 -24.96 -6.78
CA ASP A 137 3.68 -26.09 -7.27
C ASP A 137 4.17 -26.58 -8.65
N ARG A 138 4.67 -25.70 -9.52
CA ARG A 138 5.29 -26.09 -10.80
C ARG A 138 6.68 -26.72 -10.66
N GLN A 139 7.37 -26.45 -9.56
CA GLN A 139 8.71 -26.99 -9.30
C GLN A 139 8.67 -28.35 -8.58
N ARG A 140 7.48 -28.84 -8.22
CA ARG A 140 7.24 -30.17 -7.64
C ARG A 140 6.84 -31.17 -8.72
#